data_AF-A0A820IQ18-F1
#
_entry.id   AF-A0A820IQ18-F1
#
_cell.length_a   1.000
_cell.length_b   1.000
_cell.length_c   1.000
_cell.angle_alpha   90.00
_cell.angle_beta   90.00
_cell.angle_gamma   90.00
#
_symmetry.space_group_name_H-M   'P 1'
#
loop_
_entity.id
_entity.type
_entity.pdbx_description
1 polymer ?
#
loop_
_entity_poly.entity_id
_entity_poly.type
_entity_poly.pdbx_seq_one_letter_code
_entity_poly.pdbx_strand_id
1 'polypeptide(L)'
;QIEVTFSCDANSILYVSAVDKSSGRESKITITGDKTRLSKDEIEYMITVAKKLEREDKTQYERISAKNSLESYCFNLKEIINDKKLTSKIDTHNKKKMIGTIEETIEWLEINQ
;
A
#
# COMPACT_ATOMS: atom_id res chain seq x y z
N GLN A 1 0.91 -9.50 12.83
CA GLN A 1 -0.16 -8.92 11.96
C GLN A 1 -0.70 -7.70 12.69
N ILE A 2 -0.78 -6.54 12.05
CA ILE A 2 -1.31 -5.32 12.68
C ILE A 2 -2.80 -5.19 12.36
N GLU A 3 -3.63 -5.02 13.40
CA GLU A 3 -5.04 -4.65 13.27
C GLU A 3 -5.19 -3.17 13.64
N VAL A 4 -5.81 -2.39 12.74
CA VAL A 4 -6.08 -0.98 12.98
C VAL A 4 -7.59 -0.80 13.10
N THR A 5 -8.05 -0.23 14.22
CA THR A 5 -9.46 0.05 14.49
C THR A 5 -9.68 1.55 14.56
N PHE A 6 -10.70 2.03 13.85
CA PHE A 6 -11.18 3.40 13.91
C PHE A 6 -12.58 3.41 14.53
N SER A 7 -12.75 4.10 15.65
CA SER A 7 -14.07 4.27 16.28
C SER A 7 -14.35 5.74 16.59
N CYS A 8 -15.57 6.17 16.29
CA CYS A 8 -16.03 7.53 16.56
C CYS A 8 -17.18 7.45 17.56
N ASP A 9 -17.13 8.28 18.60
CA ASP A 9 -18.20 8.37 19.60
C ASP A 9 -19.23 9.47 19.27
N ALA A 10 -20.28 9.54 20.08
CA ALA A 10 -21.33 10.56 19.94
C ALA A 10 -20.81 12.01 20.12
N ASN A 11 -19.62 12.18 20.73
CA ASN A 11 -18.99 13.47 20.94
C ASN A 11 -18.03 13.86 19.80
N SER A 12 -18.02 13.10 18.69
CA SER A 12 -17.10 13.30 17.56
C SER A 12 -15.61 13.16 17.95
N ILE A 13 -15.32 12.33 18.95
CA ILE A 13 -13.96 11.94 19.30
C ILE A 13 -13.62 10.67 18.51
N LEU A 14 -12.54 10.75 17.73
CA LEU A 14 -12.01 9.62 16.97
C LEU A 14 -10.93 8.91 17.80
N TYR A 15 -11.15 7.65 18.08
CA TYR A 15 -10.16 6.73 18.66
C TYR A 15 -9.56 5.90 17.53
N VAL A 16 -8.24 5.89 17.46
CA VAL A 16 -7.48 5.04 16.54
C VAL A 16 -6.60 4.14 17.38
N SER A 17 -6.80 2.82 17.27
CA SER A 17 -5.93 1.83 17.91
C SER A 17 -5.25 0.96 16.87
N ALA A 18 -4.00 0.61 17.13
CA ALA A 18 -3.21 -0.33 16.36
C ALA A 18 -2.72 -1.44 17.30
N VAL A 19 -3.15 -2.67 17.03
CA VAL A 19 -2.82 -3.86 17.84
C VAL A 19 -1.97 -4.80 17.01
N ASP A 20 -0.80 -5.18 17.50
CA ASP A 20 -0.04 -6.29 16.95
C ASP A 20 -0.59 -7.61 17.52
N LYS A 21 -1.30 -8.39 16.68
CA LYS A 21 -1.92 -9.66 17.08
C LYS A 21 -0.91 -10.71 17.57
N SER A 22 0.35 -10.59 17.18
CA SER A 22 1.38 -11.58 17.54
C SER A 22 1.94 -11.34 18.94
N SER A 23 2.17 -10.08 19.31
CA SER A 23 2.72 -9.71 20.62
C SER A 23 1.67 -9.25 21.63
N GLY A 24 0.45 -8.96 21.18
CA GLY A 24 -0.62 -8.38 21.99
C GLY A 24 -0.40 -6.91 22.36
N ARG A 25 0.67 -6.29 21.86
CA ARG A 25 0.96 -4.88 22.13
C ARG A 25 -0.01 -3.98 21.38
N GLU A 26 -0.50 -2.96 22.06
CA GLU A 26 -1.42 -1.96 21.53
C GLU A 26 -0.81 -0.56 21.66
N SER A 27 -1.02 0.25 20.62
CA SER A 27 -0.85 1.70 20.66
C SER A 27 -2.16 2.38 20.27
N LYS A 28 -2.54 3.44 20.98
CA LYS A 28 -3.77 4.19 20.69
C LYS A 28 -3.55 5.69 20.72
N ILE A 29 -4.29 6.40 19.88
CA ILE A 29 -4.37 7.86 19.86
C ILE A 29 -5.83 8.30 19.89
N THR A 30 -6.07 9.48 20.46
CA THR A 30 -7.39 10.09 20.56
C THR A 30 -7.35 11.47 19.91
N ILE A 31 -8.26 11.69 18.96
CA ILE A 31 -8.39 12.95 18.23
C ILE A 31 -9.72 13.58 18.64
N THR A 32 -9.65 14.74 19.30
CA THR A 32 -10.83 15.47 19.78
C THR A 32 -11.24 16.55 18.77
N GLY A 33 -12.56 16.68 18.54
CA GLY A 33 -13.11 17.55 17.49
C GLY A 33 -12.95 19.05 17.71
N ASP A 34 -12.60 19.50 18.91
CA ASP A 34 -12.69 20.92 19.27
C ASP A 34 -11.50 21.77 18.80
N LYS A 35 -10.35 21.15 18.49
CA LYS A 35 -9.11 21.90 18.21
C LYS A 35 -8.86 22.21 16.73
N THR A 36 -9.60 21.60 15.79
CA THR A 36 -9.29 21.67 14.34
C THR A 36 -10.50 21.46 13.43
N ARG A 37 -11.72 21.77 13.87
CA ARG A 37 -12.92 21.53 13.05
C ARG A 37 -12.98 22.49 11.86
N LEU A 38 -13.01 21.93 10.65
CA LEU A 38 -13.28 22.67 9.42
C LEU A 38 -14.68 23.30 9.48
N SER A 39 -14.79 24.53 8.96
CA SER A 39 -16.08 25.18 8.72
C SER A 39 -16.89 24.42 7.66
N LYS A 40 -18.20 24.69 7.59
CA LYS A 40 -19.07 24.08 6.58
C LYS A 40 -18.60 24.42 5.16
N ASP A 41 -18.20 25.67 4.94
CA ASP A 41 -17.74 26.16 3.63
C ASP A 41 -16.44 25.45 3.21
N GLU A 42 -15.51 25.23 4.14
CA GLU A 42 -14.28 24.46 3.87
C GLU A 42 -14.58 23.00 3.55
N ILE A 43 -15.54 22.38 4.23
CA ILE A 43 -15.98 21.00 3.96
C ILE A 43 -16.58 20.91 2.55
N GLU A 44 -17.47 21.82 2.18
CA GLU A 44 -18.10 21.85 0.85
C GLU A 44 -17.09 22.11 -0.26
N TYR A 45 -16.12 23.01 -0.01
CA TYR A 45 -15.00 23.24 -0.91
C TYR A 45 -14.17 21.97 -1.12
N MET A 46 -13.79 21.26 -0.05
CA MET A 46 -13.06 20.00 -0.13
C MET A 46 -13.82 18.93 -0.93
N ILE A 47 -15.13 18.80 -0.73
CA ILE A 47 -15.96 17.87 -1.50
C ILE A 47 -15.96 18.23 -3.00
N THR A 48 -16.03 19.52 -3.32
CA THR A 48 -16.03 20.00 -4.71
C THR A 48 -14.68 19.74 -5.39
N VAL A 49 -13.58 20.00 -4.69
CA VAL A 49 -12.22 19.71 -5.16
C VAL A 49 -12.04 18.20 -5.38
N ALA A 50 -12.44 17.36 -4.43
CA ALA A 50 -12.34 15.90 -4.55
C ALA A 50 -13.09 15.38 -5.79
N LYS A 51 -14.30 15.87 -6.05
CA LYS A 51 -15.07 15.50 -7.26
C LYS A 51 -14.39 15.94 -8.55
N LYS A 52 -13.77 17.13 -8.56
CA LYS A 52 -13.06 17.63 -9.73
C LYS A 52 -11.80 16.82 -10.03
N LEU A 53 -11.10 16.37 -8.99
CA LEU A 53 -9.85 15.62 -9.09
C LEU A 53 -10.04 14.10 -9.16
N GLU A 54 -11.26 13.59 -8.93
CA GLU A 54 -11.58 12.16 -8.90
C GLU A 54 -10.96 11.38 -10.08
N ARG A 55 -11.07 11.91 -11.31
CA ARG A 55 -10.52 11.23 -12.49
C ARG A 55 -9.00 11.19 -12.49
N GLU A 56 -8.37 12.27 -12.07
CA GLU A 56 -6.91 12.37 -11.99
C GLU A 56 -6.38 11.46 -10.88
N ASP A 57 -6.97 11.54 -9.69
CA ASP A 57 -6.65 10.69 -8.53
C ASP A 57 -6.83 9.21 -8.88
N LYS A 58 -7.90 8.86 -9.60
CA LYS A 58 -8.13 7.49 -10.09
C LYS A 58 -7.02 7.05 -11.06
N THR A 59 -6.60 7.91 -11.98
CA THR A 59 -5.53 7.58 -12.93
C THR A 59 -4.20 7.38 -12.21
N GLN A 60 -3.88 8.23 -11.22
CA GLN A 60 -2.68 8.06 -10.40
C GLN A 60 -2.75 6.79 -9.55
N TYR A 61 -3.92 6.51 -8.95
CA TYR A 61 -4.15 5.29 -8.18
C TYR A 61 -3.96 4.04 -9.04
N GLU A 62 -4.52 4.00 -10.25
CA GLU A 62 -4.36 2.88 -11.18
C GLU A 62 -2.89 2.69 -11.59
N ARG A 63 -2.16 3.79 -11.87
CA ARG A 63 -0.73 3.73 -12.17
C ARG A 63 0.08 3.14 -11.01
N ILE A 64 -0.15 3.61 -9.79
CA ILE A 64 0.55 3.12 -8.59
C ILE A 64 0.15 1.68 -8.28
N SER A 65 -1.12 1.33 -8.44
CA SER A 65 -1.62 -0.04 -8.23
C SER A 65 -0.99 -1.02 -9.22
N ALA A 66 -0.92 -0.66 -10.51
CA ALA A 66 -0.25 -1.45 -11.53
C ALA A 66 1.25 -1.62 -11.23
N LYS A 67 1.91 -0.54 -10.79
CA LYS A 67 3.32 -0.56 -10.35
C LYS A 67 3.53 -1.55 -9.20
N ASN A 68 2.78 -1.39 -8.12
CA ASN A 68 2.90 -2.24 -6.93
C ASN A 68 2.56 -3.71 -7.24
N SER A 69 1.62 -3.94 -8.16
CA SER A 69 1.28 -5.29 -8.63
C SER A 69 2.43 -5.93 -9.40
N LEU A 70 3.08 -5.18 -10.29
CA LEU A 70 4.26 -5.68 -11.02
C LEU A 70 5.44 -5.94 -10.09
N GLU A 71 5.71 -5.01 -9.17
CA GLU A 71 6.76 -5.17 -8.16
C GLU A 71 6.53 -6.43 -7.31
N SER A 72 5.31 -6.59 -6.76
CA SER A 72 4.92 -7.77 -5.99
C SER A 72 5.07 -9.06 -6.82
N TYR A 73 4.70 -9.02 -8.10
CA TYR A 73 4.86 -10.16 -9.00
C TYR A 73 6.33 -10.51 -9.23
N CYS A 74 7.19 -9.53 -9.47
CA CYS A 74 8.64 -9.71 -9.62
C CYS A 74 9.27 -10.32 -8.34
N PHE A 75 8.89 -9.84 -7.15
CA PHE A 75 9.36 -10.41 -5.89
C PHE A 75 8.90 -11.86 -5.71
N ASN A 76 7.61 -12.15 -5.95
CA ASN A 76 7.08 -13.51 -5.87
C ASN A 76 7.80 -14.45 -6.86
N LEU A 77 8.05 -14.00 -8.10
CA LEU A 77 8.80 -14.78 -9.08
C LEU A 77 10.25 -15.03 -8.62
N LYS A 78 10.92 -14.02 -8.05
CA LYS A 78 12.28 -14.17 -7.52
C LYS A 78 12.33 -15.22 -6.40
N GLU A 79 11.34 -15.25 -5.51
CA GLU A 79 11.22 -16.27 -4.48
C GLU A 79 11.02 -17.68 -5.07
N ILE A 80 10.06 -17.82 -5.98
CA ILE A 80 9.78 -19.11 -6.66
C ILE A 80 11.03 -19.64 -7.37
N ILE A 81 11.74 -18.77 -8.08
CA ILE A 81 12.93 -19.16 -8.85
C ILE A 81 14.08 -19.55 -7.92
N ASN A 82 14.21 -18.91 -6.77
CA ASN A 82 15.24 -19.24 -5.79
C ASN A 82 14.94 -20.53 -5.01
N ASP A 83 13.69 -20.99 -4.99
CA ASP A 83 13.34 -22.29 -4.43
C ASP A 83 13.85 -23.44 -5.33
N LYS A 84 14.89 -24.13 -4.84
CA LYS A 84 15.50 -25.28 -5.51
C LYS A 84 14.53 -26.47 -5.69
N LYS A 85 13.50 -26.60 -4.83
CA LYS A 85 12.51 -27.68 -4.95
C LYS A 85 11.60 -27.45 -6.15
N LEU A 86 11.19 -26.20 -6.38
CA LEU A 86 10.30 -25.80 -7.46
C LEU A 86 11.01 -25.65 -8.81
N THR A 87 12.29 -25.28 -8.80
CA THR A 87 13.08 -25.05 -10.03
C THR A 87 13.96 -26.19 -10.49
N SER A 88 13.85 -27.37 -9.88
CA SER A 88 14.63 -28.57 -10.22
C SER A 88 14.50 -29.02 -11.69
N LYS A 89 13.45 -28.59 -12.39
CA LYS A 89 13.17 -28.88 -13.80
C LYS A 89 13.58 -27.76 -14.77
N ILE A 90 14.04 -26.61 -14.26
CA ILE A 90 14.47 -25.47 -15.06
C ILE A 90 15.98 -25.56 -15.23
N ASP A 91 16.46 -25.50 -16.46
CA ASP A 91 17.89 -25.48 -16.73
C ASP A 91 18.55 -24.19 -16.22
N THR A 92 19.85 -24.28 -15.90
CA THR A 92 20.62 -23.18 -15.33
C THR A 92 20.65 -21.94 -16.22
N HIS A 93 20.59 -22.11 -17.55
CA HIS A 93 20.64 -21.00 -18.50
C HIS A 93 19.34 -20.18 -18.45
N ASN A 94 18.20 -20.84 -18.56
CA ASN A 94 16.88 -20.20 -18.46
C ASN A 94 16.66 -19.60 -17.07
N LYS A 95 17.11 -20.28 -16.01
CA LYS A 95 17.06 -19.74 -14.65
C LYS A 95 17.82 -18.42 -14.51
N LYS A 96 19.06 -18.34 -15.04
CA LYS A 96 19.86 -17.12 -15.01
C LYS A 96 19.22 -15.99 -15.83
N LYS A 97 18.65 -16.32 -17.00
CA LYS A 97 17.95 -15.34 -17.84
C LYS A 97 16.72 -14.76 -17.12
N MET A 98 15.91 -15.61 -16.48
CA MET A 98 14.74 -15.18 -15.73
C MET A 98 15.09 -14.26 -14.57
N ILE A 99 16.12 -14.61 -13.77
CA ILE A 99 16.59 -13.75 -12.67
C ILE A 99 17.07 -12.41 -13.20
N GLY A 100 17.87 -12.39 -14.27
CA GLY A 100 18.36 -11.15 -14.87
C GLY A 100 17.24 -10.22 -15.31
N THR A 101 16.22 -10.74 -16.01
CA THR A 101 15.06 -9.94 -16.42
C THR A 101 14.25 -9.41 -15.24
N ILE A 102 14.10 -10.21 -14.17
CA ILE A 102 13.39 -9.77 -12.96
C ILE A 102 14.14 -8.64 -12.26
N GLU A 103 15.46 -8.76 -12.12
CA GLU A 103 16.29 -7.74 -11.48
C GLU A 103 16.33 -6.44 -12.28
N GLU A 104 16.46 -6.52 -13.61
CA GLU A 104 16.34 -5.37 -14.51
C GLU A 104 14.98 -4.68 -14.40
N THR A 105 13.90 -5.47 -14.28
CA THR A 105 12.55 -4.92 -14.11
C THR A 105 12.39 -4.21 -12.76
N ILE A 106 12.92 -4.78 -11.68
CA ILE A 106 12.89 -4.15 -10.34
C ILE A 106 13.70 -2.85 -10.35
N GLU A 107 14.91 -2.86 -10.89
CA GLU A 107 15.76 -1.67 -11.00
C GLU A 107 15.08 -0.57 -11.82
N TRP A 108 14.45 -0.94 -12.94
CA TRP A 108 13.68 0.01 -13.74
C TRP A 108 12.51 0.61 -12.95
N LEU A 109 11.81 -0.17 -12.12
CA LEU A 109 10.72 0.33 -11.27
C LEU A 109 11.19 1.27 -10.15
N GLU A 110 12.40 1.07 -9.63
CA GLU A 110 13.03 1.93 -8.63
C GLU A 110 13.47 3.28 -9.22
N ILE A 111 14.04 3.27 -10.44
CA ILE A 111 14.49 4.48 -11.13
C ILE A 111 13.30 5.33 -11.60
N ASN A 112 12.22 4.69 -12.05
CA ASN A 112 11.04 5.37 -12.59
C ASN A 112 9.94 5.57 -11.53
N GLN A 113 10.35 6.04 -10.33
CA GLN A 113 9.42 6.45 -9.27
C GLN A 113 8.47 7.56 -9.71
#